data_AF-A0A369XYF8-F1
#
_entry.id   AF-A0A369XYF8-F1
#
_cell.length_a   1.000
_cell.length_b   1.000
_cell.length_c   1.000
_cell.angle_alpha   90.00
_cell.angle_beta   90.00
_cell.angle_gamma   90.00
#
_symmetry.space_group_name_H-M   'P 1'
#
loop_
_entity.id
_entity.type
_entity.pdbx_description
1 polymer ?
#
loop_
_entity_poly.entity_id
_entity_poly.type
_entity_poly.pdbx_seq_one_letter_code
_entity_poly.pdbx_strand_id
1 'polypeptide(L)'
;MMKKTLLLAGLLASVLSSVAYAGGAQICAGNGVSKTVTKGEYTKRDFSAKCSANITSHYADTTLAFGVVAGSSKGKNIFGGGTGGGGIKSMGTCDLAAGCTTTEVNATSAGLALTAS
;
A
#
# COMPACT_ATOMS: atom_id res chain seq x y z
N MET A 1 39.50 18.84 -34.39
CA MET A 1 38.06 18.49 -34.32
C MET A 1 37.83 17.61 -33.09
N MET A 2 37.15 18.16 -32.09
CA MET A 2 36.79 17.55 -30.81
C MET A 2 35.71 16.49 -30.99
N LYS A 3 35.84 15.33 -30.32
CA LYS A 3 34.78 14.31 -30.08
C LYS A 3 35.31 13.28 -29.08
N LYS A 4 35.41 13.66 -27.81
CA LYS A 4 35.70 12.74 -26.68
C LYS A 4 34.85 13.11 -25.48
N THR A 5 33.54 13.01 -25.63
CA THR A 5 32.57 13.22 -24.54
C THR A 5 31.42 12.24 -24.76
N LEU A 6 31.66 10.96 -24.47
CA LEU A 6 30.60 9.96 -24.50
C LEU A 6 30.86 8.80 -23.52
N LEU A 7 31.26 9.12 -22.28
CA LEU A 7 31.51 8.10 -21.24
C LEU A 7 31.00 8.53 -19.85
N LEU A 8 30.08 9.50 -19.77
CA LEU A 8 29.57 10.00 -18.48
C LEU A 8 28.04 9.91 -18.33
N ALA A 9 27.35 9.24 -19.25
CA ALA A 9 25.89 9.05 -19.20
C ALA A 9 25.46 7.69 -18.62
N GLY A 10 26.40 6.86 -18.15
CA GLY A 10 26.12 5.48 -17.71
C GLY A 10 25.82 5.29 -16.22
N LEU A 11 25.95 6.32 -15.38
CA LEU A 11 25.95 6.17 -13.92
C LEU A 11 24.68 6.65 -13.20
N LEU A 12 23.59 6.94 -13.94
CA LEU A 12 22.29 7.32 -13.36
C LEU A 12 21.19 6.26 -13.55
N ALA A 13 21.54 5.03 -13.94
CA ALA A 13 20.57 3.97 -14.24
C ALA A 13 20.37 2.95 -13.10
N SER A 14 20.87 3.19 -11.88
CA SER A 14 20.99 2.13 -10.87
C SER A 14 20.36 2.43 -9.51
N VAL A 15 19.15 2.98 -9.44
CA VAL A 15 18.31 2.88 -8.23
C VAL A 15 16.80 2.80 -8.55
N LEU A 16 16.41 2.03 -9.57
CA LEU A 16 15.06 1.45 -9.57
C LEU A 16 15.21 -0.03 -9.23
N SER A 17 15.59 -0.30 -7.98
CA SER A 17 15.32 -1.60 -7.40
C SER A 17 13.81 -1.78 -7.45
N SER A 18 13.35 -2.60 -8.39
CA SER A 18 12.03 -3.20 -8.34
C SER A 18 12.01 -4.08 -7.09
N VAL A 19 11.73 -3.47 -5.94
CA VAL A 19 11.26 -4.20 -4.78
C VAL A 19 9.99 -4.90 -5.27
N ALA A 20 10.12 -6.20 -5.51
CA ALA A 20 8.99 -7.07 -5.72
C ALA A 20 8.26 -7.10 -4.39
N TYR A 21 7.32 -6.16 -4.20
CA TYR A 21 6.44 -6.17 -3.05
C TYR A 21 5.71 -7.51 -3.07
N ALA A 22 5.90 -8.35 -2.04
CA ALA A 22 5.08 -9.53 -1.86
C ALA A 22 3.61 -9.04 -1.85
N GLY A 23 2.88 -9.45 -2.89
CA GLY A 23 1.62 -8.84 -3.28
C GLY A 23 0.67 -8.71 -2.09
N GLY A 24 0.35 -7.47 -1.76
CA GLY A 24 -0.60 -7.15 -0.73
C GLY A 24 -1.97 -7.75 -1.01
N ALA A 25 -2.60 -8.37 -0.02
CA ALA A 25 -3.92 -8.97 -0.18
C ALA A 25 -5.02 -8.04 0.36
N GLN A 26 -6.21 -8.16 -0.21
CA GLN A 26 -7.40 -7.51 0.33
C GLN A 26 -7.69 -8.06 1.72
N ILE A 27 -7.75 -7.20 2.74
CA ILE A 27 -8.22 -7.57 4.08
C ILE A 27 -9.75 -7.48 4.10
N CYS A 28 -10.26 -6.28 3.83
CA CYS A 28 -11.68 -5.97 3.94
C CYS A 28 -12.25 -5.73 2.55
N ALA A 29 -13.38 -6.38 2.27
CA ALA A 29 -14.07 -6.33 0.98
C ALA A 29 -15.33 -5.45 1.00
N GLY A 30 -15.54 -4.65 2.06
CA GLY A 30 -16.75 -3.84 2.25
C GLY A 30 -17.97 -4.61 2.78
N ASN A 31 -17.87 -5.92 3.03
CA ASN A 31 -19.00 -6.75 3.49
C ASN A 31 -19.12 -6.89 5.03
N GLY A 32 -18.22 -6.29 5.81
CA GLY A 32 -18.25 -6.37 7.27
C GLY A 32 -17.80 -7.72 7.85
N VAL A 33 -17.26 -8.62 7.03
CA VAL A 33 -16.80 -9.93 7.47
C VAL A 33 -15.34 -9.84 7.92
N SER A 34 -15.03 -10.35 9.11
CA SER A 34 -13.66 -10.42 9.59
C SER A 34 -12.83 -11.34 8.69
N LYS A 35 -11.58 -10.97 8.41
CA LYS A 35 -10.67 -11.80 7.61
C LYS A 35 -9.42 -12.12 8.40
N THR A 36 -8.94 -13.36 8.28
CA THR A 36 -7.62 -13.72 8.80
C THR A 36 -6.54 -13.16 7.88
N VAL A 37 -5.65 -12.36 8.46
CA VAL A 37 -4.36 -12.03 7.86
C VAL A 37 -3.39 -13.09 8.35
N THR A 38 -2.91 -13.91 7.42
CA THR A 38 -1.93 -14.95 7.72
C THR A 38 -0.58 -14.31 8.01
N LYS A 39 0.26 -15.00 8.79
CA LYS A 39 1.65 -14.63 8.97
C LYS A 39 2.31 -14.42 7.61
N GLY A 40 3.14 -13.40 7.54
CA GLY A 40 3.89 -13.01 6.36
C GLY A 40 5.33 -12.73 6.72
N GLU A 41 5.97 -11.80 6.00
CA GLU A 41 7.37 -11.49 6.21
C GLU A 41 7.59 -10.65 7.47
N TYR A 42 6.87 -9.54 7.62
CA TYR A 42 6.83 -8.74 8.85
C TYR A 42 5.98 -9.43 9.90
N THR A 43 4.77 -9.85 9.51
CA THR A 43 3.77 -10.36 10.43
C THR A 43 4.14 -11.74 10.95
N LYS A 44 4.52 -11.86 12.22
CA LYS A 44 5.01 -13.14 12.79
C LYS A 44 3.93 -14.11 13.25
N ARG A 45 2.68 -13.65 13.31
CA ARG A 45 1.53 -14.44 13.76
C ARG A 45 0.30 -14.11 12.92
N ASP A 46 -0.54 -15.10 12.74
CA ASP A 46 -1.85 -14.90 12.15
C ASP A 46 -2.70 -14.02 13.07
N PHE A 47 -3.49 -13.12 12.49
CA PHE A 47 -4.43 -12.30 13.24
C PHE A 47 -5.75 -12.12 12.49
N SER A 48 -6.84 -11.92 13.23
CA SER A 48 -8.15 -11.65 12.66
C SER A 48 -8.35 -10.14 12.55
N ALA A 49 -8.39 -9.63 11.32
CA ALA A 49 -8.75 -8.25 11.05
C ALA A 49 -10.28 -8.11 11.08
N LYS A 50 -10.76 -7.21 11.94
CA LYS A 50 -12.18 -6.88 12.04
C LYS A 50 -12.52 -5.84 10.98
N CYS A 51 -13.36 -6.22 10.03
CA CYS A 51 -13.81 -5.36 8.96
C CYS A 51 -15.21 -4.82 9.25
N SER A 52 -15.39 -3.51 9.09
CA SER A 52 -16.72 -2.90 9.10
C SER A 52 -17.37 -3.00 7.73
N ALA A 53 -18.71 -3.01 7.69
CA ALA A 53 -19.44 -2.88 6.44
C ALA A 53 -19.05 -1.56 5.74
N ASN A 54 -18.96 -1.59 4.40
CA ASN A 54 -18.55 -0.48 3.53
C ASN A 54 -17.06 -0.08 3.61
N ILE A 55 -16.24 -0.77 4.41
CA ILE A 55 -14.78 -0.54 4.44
C ILE A 55 -14.07 -1.53 3.55
N THR A 56 -13.35 -1.01 2.57
CA THR A 56 -12.39 -1.75 1.76
C THR A 56 -11.00 -1.49 2.31
N SER A 57 -10.19 -2.53 2.48
CA SER A 57 -8.81 -2.39 2.95
C SER A 57 -7.90 -3.40 2.31
N HIS A 58 -6.68 -2.97 2.00
CA HIS A 58 -5.58 -3.80 1.53
C HIS A 58 -4.37 -3.58 2.43
N TYR A 59 -3.51 -4.59 2.53
CA TYR A 59 -2.24 -4.47 3.22
C TYR A 59 -1.11 -4.88 2.31
N ALA A 60 0.10 -4.38 2.57
CA ALA A 60 1.33 -4.90 2.03
C ALA A 60 2.21 -5.35 3.20
N ASP A 61 2.91 -6.47 3.03
CA ASP A 61 3.76 -7.06 4.04
C ASP A 61 5.14 -7.32 3.43
N THR A 62 6.20 -6.87 4.09
CA THR A 62 7.60 -7.01 3.65
C THR A 62 8.47 -7.41 4.83
N THR A 63 9.70 -7.87 4.61
CA THR A 63 10.64 -8.17 5.70
C THR A 63 10.87 -7.01 6.70
N LEU A 64 10.66 -5.76 6.28
CA LEU A 64 10.98 -4.56 7.08
C LEU A 64 9.75 -3.84 7.64
N ALA A 65 8.59 -3.94 6.99
CA ALA A 65 7.40 -3.19 7.39
C ALA A 65 6.10 -3.87 6.96
N PHE A 66 5.03 -3.49 7.67
CA PHE A 66 3.64 -3.78 7.33
C PHE A 66 2.90 -2.48 7.09
N GLY A 67 2.18 -2.38 5.97
CA GLY A 67 1.47 -1.18 5.54
C GLY A 67 0.02 -1.51 5.27
N VAL A 68 -0.90 -0.61 5.64
CA VAL A 68 -2.33 -0.78 5.41
C VAL A 68 -2.88 0.46 4.75
N VAL A 69 -3.73 0.24 3.75
CA VAL A 69 -4.57 1.26 3.15
C VAL A 69 -6.03 0.86 3.31
N ALA A 70 -6.88 1.85 3.60
CA ALA A 70 -8.30 1.67 3.77
C ALA A 70 -9.08 2.85 3.20
N GLY A 71 -10.27 2.53 2.69
CA GLY A 71 -11.23 3.49 2.18
C GLY A 71 -12.64 3.00 2.43
N SER A 72 -13.59 3.92 2.43
CA SER A 72 -15.01 3.60 2.59
C SER A 72 -15.75 3.82 1.28
N SER A 73 -16.66 2.92 0.90
CA SER A 73 -17.59 3.16 -0.21
C SER A 73 -18.58 4.29 0.07
N LYS A 74 -18.66 4.75 1.32
CA LYS A 74 -19.41 5.96 1.72
C LYS A 74 -18.52 7.18 1.97
N GLY A 75 -17.20 6.97 1.97
CA GLY A 75 -16.21 7.99 2.26
C GLY A 75 -15.58 8.53 0.98
N LYS A 76 -14.87 9.66 1.13
CA LYS A 76 -14.22 10.37 0.02
C LYS A 76 -12.70 10.39 0.15
N ASN A 77 -12.16 9.76 1.18
CA ASN A 77 -10.74 9.79 1.50
C ASN A 77 -10.21 8.37 1.66
N ILE A 78 -9.00 8.18 1.17
CA ILE A 78 -8.19 7.01 1.37
C ILE A 78 -7.26 7.33 2.53
N PHE A 79 -7.21 6.46 3.52
CA PHE A 79 -6.25 6.57 4.61
C PHE A 79 -5.31 5.40 4.56
N GLY A 80 -4.05 5.65 4.88
CA GLY A 80 -3.10 4.57 5.06
C GLY A 80 -1.94 4.98 5.93
N GLY A 81 -1.24 3.95 6.38
CA GLY A 81 -0.06 4.08 7.20
C GLY A 81 0.54 2.71 7.44
N GLY A 82 1.75 2.71 7.97
CA GLY A 82 2.51 1.49 8.16
C GLY A 82 3.46 1.58 9.33
N THR A 83 4.15 0.49 9.58
CA THR A 83 5.12 0.38 10.66
C THR A 83 6.46 1.05 10.33
N GLY A 84 6.62 1.58 9.11
CA GLY A 84 7.81 2.34 8.70
C GLY A 84 7.91 3.74 9.33
N GLY A 85 6.88 4.21 10.04
CA GLY A 85 6.79 5.55 10.66
C GLY A 85 5.60 6.37 10.16
N GLY A 86 5.37 7.56 10.74
CA GLY A 86 4.44 8.58 10.21
C GLY A 86 2.96 8.55 10.65
N GLY A 87 2.50 7.46 11.27
CA GLY A 87 1.09 7.34 11.67
C GLY A 87 0.14 7.17 10.48
N ILE A 88 -1.17 7.28 10.74
CA ILE A 88 -2.19 7.17 9.69
C ILE A 88 -2.39 8.53 9.04
N LYS A 89 -2.27 8.60 7.70
CA LYS A 89 -2.46 9.83 6.93
C LYS A 89 -3.43 9.63 5.77
N SER A 90 -4.00 10.74 5.30
CA SER A 90 -4.75 10.74 4.05
C SER A 90 -3.78 10.51 2.90
N MET A 91 -4.04 9.48 2.09
CA MET A 91 -3.21 9.11 0.93
C MET A 91 -3.82 9.57 -0.39
N GLY A 92 -5.02 10.15 -0.34
CA GLY A 92 -5.72 10.66 -1.51
C GLY A 92 -7.22 10.70 -1.30
N THR A 93 -7.93 11.15 -2.33
CA THR A 93 -9.39 11.16 -2.37
C THR A 93 -9.92 10.09 -3.31
N CYS A 94 -11.11 9.61 -2.99
CA CYS A 94 -11.86 8.66 -3.81
C CYS A 94 -12.86 9.39 -4.68
N ASP A 95 -13.47 8.66 -5.62
CA ASP A 95 -14.57 9.18 -6.42
C ASP A 95 -15.72 9.69 -5.54
N LEU A 96 -16.24 10.87 -5.89
CA LEU A 96 -17.24 11.58 -5.10
C LEU A 96 -18.64 10.94 -5.17
N ALA A 97 -18.92 10.15 -6.21
CA ALA A 97 -20.19 9.51 -6.46
C ALA A 97 -20.20 8.03 -6.05
N ALA A 98 -19.09 7.32 -6.24
CA ALA A 98 -18.96 5.89 -5.93
C ALA A 98 -18.29 5.58 -4.57
N GLY A 99 -17.66 6.59 -3.96
CA GLY A 99 -16.81 6.39 -2.78
C GLY A 99 -15.54 5.59 -3.11
N CYS A 100 -14.84 5.12 -2.08
CA CYS A 100 -13.60 4.35 -2.28
C CYS A 100 -13.89 2.92 -2.74
N THR A 101 -13.23 2.54 -3.83
CA THR A 101 -13.33 1.21 -4.43
C THR A 101 -11.97 0.50 -4.39
N THR A 102 -11.88 -0.68 -5.00
CA THR A 102 -10.62 -1.38 -5.20
C THR A 102 -9.69 -0.69 -6.20
N THR A 103 -10.18 0.32 -6.93
CA THR A 103 -9.34 1.15 -7.80
C THR A 103 -8.35 1.96 -6.97
N GLU A 104 -8.82 2.53 -5.86
CA GLU A 104 -8.02 3.35 -4.95
C GLU A 104 -7.34 2.52 -3.85
N VAL A 105 -8.09 1.55 -3.31
CA VAL A 105 -7.64 0.69 -2.21
C VAL A 105 -7.16 -0.63 -2.81
N ASN A 106 -5.85 -0.73 -3.06
CA ASN A 106 -5.24 -1.87 -3.73
C ASN A 106 -3.84 -2.16 -3.16
N ALA A 107 -3.20 -3.21 -3.68
CA ALA A 107 -1.86 -3.61 -3.26
C ALA A 107 -0.79 -2.53 -3.48
N THR A 108 -0.91 -1.73 -4.55
CA THR A 108 0.03 -0.64 -4.85
C THR A 108 -0.08 0.48 -3.81
N SER A 109 -1.29 0.94 -3.50
CA SER A 109 -1.49 1.96 -2.47
C SER A 109 -1.15 1.45 -1.06
N ALA A 110 -1.33 0.15 -0.79
CA ALA A 110 -0.84 -0.48 0.43
C ALA A 110 0.70 -0.51 0.49
N GLY A 111 1.37 -0.71 -0.65
CA GLY A 111 2.83 -0.61 -0.75
C GLY A 111 3.34 0.79 -0.43
N LEU A 112 2.68 1.83 -0.92
CA LEU A 112 2.99 3.22 -0.56
C LEU A 112 2.75 3.51 0.94
N ALA A 113 1.82 2.78 1.57
CA ALA A 113 1.54 2.92 3.00
C ALA A 113 2.68 2.37 3.88
N LEU A 114 3.54 1.48 3.37
CA LEU A 114 4.70 0.96 4.12
C LEU A 114 5.67 2.06 4.54
N THR A 115 5.84 3.08 3.69
CA THR A 115 6.78 4.20 3.86
C THR A 115 6.07 5.53 4.06
N ALA A 116 4.81 5.48 4.49
CA ALA A 116 3.98 6.66 4.70
C ALA A 116 4.42 7.43 5.96
N SER A 117 5.62 8.01 5.95
CA SER A 117 6.16 8.90 6.99
C SER A 117 5.57 10.31 6.94
#